data_AF-F0Z9B0-F1
#
_entry.id   AF-F0Z9B0-F1
#
_cell.length_a   1.000
_cell.length_b   1.000
_cell.length_c   1.000
_cell.angle_alpha   90.00
_cell.angle_beta   90.00
_cell.angle_gamma   90.00
#
_symmetry.space_group_name_H-M   'P 1'
#
loop_
_entity.id
_entity.type
_entity.pdbx_description
1 polymer ?
#
loop_
_entity_poly.entity_id
_entity_poly.type
_entity_poly.pdbx_seq_one_letter_code
_entity_poly.pdbx_strand_id
1 'polypeptide(L)'
;MSFFKNLPKVEVGDDCEGGTSDEEKDIACSSSPSSDQPQEEQSKKPLIISILTVLISIPALVGASVTFAHAITYAITLAILSNLAQYHYHKCQSRPREKGHWHKYGPFYLTLLAVPLATFDILRHILVDNQLWTVHSFVSPAAYRPGCTHENIRCLSVMGWFSAIIFTYTGYALLLTGTIWCAELHIKIKKLWQQLRPKKK
;
A
#
# COMPACT_ATOMS: atom_id res chain seq x y z
N MET A 1 34.81 5.51 5.47
CA MET A 1 33.35 5.41 5.24
C MET A 1 32.74 6.81 5.28
N SER A 2 33.02 7.64 4.27
CA SER A 2 32.77 9.09 4.31
C SER A 2 31.93 9.60 3.14
N PHE A 3 31.29 8.68 2.40
CA PHE A 3 30.66 8.96 1.12
C PHE A 3 29.31 9.69 1.23
N PHE A 4 28.70 9.72 2.42
CA PHE A 4 27.38 10.34 2.64
C PHE A 4 27.43 11.79 3.18
N LYS A 5 28.62 12.35 3.46
CA LYS A 5 28.74 13.70 4.05
C LYS A 5 28.57 14.85 3.04
N ASN A 6 28.63 14.57 1.74
CA ASN A 6 28.58 15.57 0.67
C ASN A 6 27.43 15.29 -0.32
N LEU A 7 26.28 14.84 0.17
CA LEU A 7 25.07 14.94 -0.65
C LEU A 7 24.58 16.39 -0.57
N PRO A 8 24.38 17.08 -1.72
CA PRO A 8 23.69 18.35 -1.69
C PRO A 8 22.31 18.11 -1.06
N LYS A 9 21.95 18.94 -0.07
CA LYS A 9 20.57 19.02 0.39
C LYS A 9 19.75 19.37 -0.84
N VAL A 10 19.08 18.37 -1.40
CA VAL A 10 17.95 18.63 -2.29
C VAL A 10 16.91 19.19 -1.35
N GLU A 11 16.84 20.52 -1.29
CA GLU A 11 15.59 21.18 -0.94
C GLU A 11 14.60 20.64 -1.94
N VAL A 12 13.83 19.64 -1.50
CA VAL A 12 12.56 19.33 -2.10
C VAL A 12 11.79 20.61 -1.85
N GLY A 13 11.87 21.53 -2.81
CA GLY A 13 10.96 22.65 -2.85
C GLY A 13 9.59 22.06 -2.62
N ASP A 14 8.87 22.64 -1.68
CA ASP A 14 7.43 22.52 -1.59
C ASP A 14 6.88 23.05 -2.92
N ASP A 15 7.00 22.24 -3.98
CA ASP A 15 6.43 22.47 -5.27
C ASP A 15 4.93 22.37 -5.03
N CYS A 16 4.41 23.57 -4.84
CA CYS A 16 3.09 23.92 -4.43
C CYS A 16 2.03 23.02 -5.05
N GLU A 17 1.11 22.58 -4.20
CA GLU A 17 -0.29 22.50 -4.57
C GLU A 17 -0.64 23.73 -5.42
N GLY A 18 -0.84 23.50 -6.72
CA GLY A 18 -1.38 24.50 -7.63
C GLY A 18 -2.83 24.74 -7.27
N GLY A 19 -3.08 25.85 -6.58
CA GLY A 19 -4.41 26.29 -6.20
C GLY A 19 -5.27 26.76 -7.37
N THR A 20 -6.56 26.82 -7.09
CA THR A 20 -7.42 27.92 -7.52
C THR A 20 -8.18 28.42 -6.30
N SER A 21 -7.97 29.70 -6.05
CA SER A 21 -8.58 30.68 -5.14
C SER A 21 -10.03 30.39 -4.75
N ASP A 22 -10.38 30.55 -3.46
CA ASP A 22 -10.87 31.84 -2.96
C ASP A 22 -11.00 31.80 -1.42
N GLU A 23 -10.81 32.99 -0.84
CA GLU A 23 -11.13 33.44 0.51
C GLU A 23 -10.00 33.62 1.55
N GLU A 24 -9.82 34.91 1.79
CA GLU A 24 -8.86 35.68 2.56
C GLU A 24 -9.32 35.79 4.02
N LYS A 25 -8.38 35.63 4.96
CA LYS A 25 -8.36 36.48 6.15
C LYS A 25 -6.97 36.49 6.80
N ASP A 26 -6.46 37.71 6.89
CA ASP A 26 -5.19 38.14 7.42
C ASP A 26 -4.89 37.67 8.86
N ILE A 27 -3.61 37.62 9.22
CA ILE A 27 -3.02 38.45 10.30
C ILE A 27 -1.48 38.27 10.33
N ALA A 28 -0.82 39.36 9.94
CA ALA A 28 0.44 39.98 10.38
C ALA A 28 1.65 39.16 10.93
N CYS A 29 2.82 39.47 10.34
CA CYS A 29 4.18 39.35 10.89
C CYS A 29 4.36 40.03 12.27
N SER A 30 5.14 39.43 13.18
CA SER A 30 6.46 39.95 13.61
C SER A 30 6.99 39.33 14.93
N SER A 31 8.32 39.19 14.96
CA SER A 31 9.25 39.20 16.12
C SER A 31 9.23 38.09 17.17
N SER A 32 10.29 37.27 17.15
CA SER A 32 10.94 36.64 18.34
C SER A 32 11.59 37.72 19.24
N PRO A 33 11.99 37.49 20.53
CA PRO A 33 12.69 36.29 21.03
C PRO A 33 12.38 35.77 22.46
N SER A 34 12.79 34.49 22.67
CA SER A 34 13.25 33.81 23.90
C SER A 34 12.46 33.90 25.23
N SER A 35 12.04 32.74 25.76
CA SER A 35 12.69 32.06 26.92
C SER A 35 12.00 30.74 27.30
N ASP A 36 12.81 29.71 27.55
CA ASP A 36 12.63 28.55 28.46
C ASP A 36 11.59 27.42 28.18
N GLN A 37 12.08 26.35 27.51
CA GLN A 37 12.07 24.88 27.82
C GLN A 37 10.79 24.20 28.41
N PRO A 38 10.67 22.85 28.35
CA PRO A 38 10.75 21.90 27.23
C PRO A 38 9.58 20.87 27.26
N GLN A 39 9.12 20.30 26.13
CA GLN A 39 8.55 18.94 26.13
C GLN A 39 8.38 18.33 24.72
N GLU A 40 9.38 17.52 24.37
CA GLU A 40 9.23 16.16 23.87
C GLU A 40 7.81 15.68 23.47
N GLU A 41 7.50 15.68 22.17
CA GLU A 41 6.44 14.82 21.61
C GLU A 41 6.87 14.21 20.26
N GLN A 42 8.01 13.53 20.26
CA GLN A 42 8.54 12.85 19.07
C GLN A 42 8.96 11.41 19.39
N SER A 43 8.13 10.67 20.13
CA SER A 43 8.44 9.28 20.52
C SER A 43 7.27 8.29 20.36
N LYS A 44 6.03 8.75 20.08
CA LYS A 44 4.86 7.85 19.94
C LYS A 44 4.57 7.39 18.50
N LYS A 45 4.97 8.16 17.49
CA LYS A 45 4.79 7.82 16.06
C LYS A 45 5.56 6.56 15.61
N PRO A 46 6.84 6.34 15.99
CA PRO A 46 7.56 5.12 15.58
C PRO A 46 7.08 3.88 16.33
N LEU A 47 6.57 4.04 17.57
CA LEU A 47 6.04 2.94 18.37
C LEU A 47 4.70 2.41 17.81
N ILE A 48 3.80 3.30 17.39
CA ILE A 48 2.53 2.92 16.77
C ILE A 48 2.77 2.19 15.43
N ILE A 49 3.72 2.66 14.62
CA ILE A 49 4.08 2.00 13.35
C ILE A 49 4.67 0.61 13.63
N SER A 50 5.53 0.47 14.63
CA SER A 50 6.11 -0.83 15.03
C SER A 50 5.05 -1.79 15.59
N ILE A 51 4.10 -1.29 16.39
CA ILE A 51 2.98 -2.11 16.90
C ILE A 51 2.06 -2.53 15.76
N LEU A 52 1.78 -1.64 14.78
CA LEU A 52 0.99 -1.99 13.60
C LEU A 52 1.70 -3.02 12.72
N THR A 53 3.01 -2.88 12.47
CA THR A 53 3.77 -3.87 11.67
C THR A 53 3.88 -5.20 12.38
N VAL A 54 4.05 -5.20 13.71
CA VAL A 54 4.06 -6.40 14.54
C VAL A 54 2.67 -7.05 14.57
N LEU A 55 1.58 -6.29 14.69
CA LEU A 55 0.20 -6.81 14.62
C LEU A 55 -0.17 -7.36 13.23
N ILE A 56 0.41 -6.83 12.15
CA ILE A 56 0.27 -7.39 10.80
C ILE A 56 1.08 -8.69 10.66
N SER A 57 2.16 -8.86 11.42
CA SER A 57 3.06 -10.03 11.36
C SER A 57 2.69 -11.15 12.34
N ILE A 58 1.97 -10.84 13.43
CA ILE A 58 1.56 -11.78 14.48
C ILE A 58 0.55 -12.87 14.05
N PRO A 59 -0.34 -12.68 13.05
CA PRO A 59 -1.24 -13.74 12.60
C PRO A 59 -0.53 -15.02 12.12
N ALA A 60 0.78 -14.94 11.83
CA ALA A 60 1.60 -16.11 11.51
C ALA A 60 2.13 -16.89 12.74
N LEU A 61 2.09 -16.33 13.95
CA LEU A 61 2.83 -16.86 15.12
C LEU A 61 1.96 -17.37 16.27
N VAL A 62 0.66 -17.04 16.33
CA VAL A 62 -0.19 -17.38 17.49
C VAL A 62 -1.20 -18.46 17.11
N GLY A 63 -1.02 -19.66 17.65
CA GLY A 63 -1.95 -20.81 17.54
C GLY A 63 -3.30 -20.64 18.24
N ALA A 64 -3.79 -19.40 18.42
CA ALA A 64 -5.16 -19.13 18.83
C ALA A 64 -6.04 -19.16 17.57
N SER A 65 -6.84 -20.22 17.42
CA SER A 65 -7.74 -20.52 16.28
C SER A 65 -7.36 -19.82 14.98
N VAL A 66 -6.57 -20.51 14.15
CA VAL A 66 -6.15 -20.07 12.80
C VAL A 66 -7.27 -19.35 12.03
N THR A 67 -8.51 -19.78 12.21
CA THR A 67 -9.74 -19.18 11.68
C THR A 67 -9.98 -17.72 12.10
N PHE A 68 -9.82 -17.39 13.38
CA PHE A 68 -9.98 -16.03 13.90
C PHE A 68 -8.85 -15.12 13.44
N ALA A 69 -7.63 -15.65 13.35
CA ALA A 69 -6.47 -14.91 12.83
C ALA A 69 -6.67 -14.53 11.35
N HIS A 70 -7.20 -15.44 10.52
CA HIS A 70 -7.55 -15.13 9.13
C HIS A 70 -8.61 -14.02 9.04
N ALA A 71 -9.66 -14.08 9.87
CA ALA A 71 -10.72 -13.08 9.91
C ALA A 71 -10.20 -11.68 10.27
N ILE A 72 -9.38 -11.56 11.31
CA ILE A 72 -8.77 -10.29 11.70
C ILE A 72 -7.85 -9.76 10.59
N THR A 73 -6.99 -10.62 10.04
CA THR A 73 -6.03 -10.22 9.00
C THR A 73 -6.73 -9.70 7.76
N TYR A 74 -7.83 -10.36 7.35
CA TYR A 74 -8.67 -9.90 6.27
C TYR A 74 -9.28 -8.53 6.55
N ALA A 75 -9.87 -8.32 7.73
CA ALA A 75 -10.49 -7.05 8.09
C ALA A 75 -9.47 -5.90 8.08
N ILE A 76 -8.29 -6.12 8.68
CA ILE A 76 -7.22 -5.12 8.71
C ILE A 76 -6.70 -4.82 7.30
N THR A 77 -6.44 -5.86 6.50
CA THR A 77 -5.93 -5.70 5.14
C THR A 77 -6.94 -4.99 4.26
N LEU A 78 -8.22 -5.38 4.33
CA LEU A 78 -9.29 -4.73 3.59
C LEU A 78 -9.44 -3.25 3.98
N ALA A 79 -9.36 -2.93 5.27
CA ALA A 79 -9.43 -1.55 5.76
C ALA A 79 -8.24 -0.72 5.24
N ILE A 80 -7.01 -1.21 5.35
CA ILE A 80 -5.81 -0.52 4.87
C ILE A 80 -5.88 -0.31 3.35
N LEU A 81 -6.21 -1.34 2.59
CA LEU A 81 -6.29 -1.27 1.13
C LEU A 81 -7.43 -0.36 0.65
N SER A 82 -8.56 -0.34 1.35
CA SER A 82 -9.67 0.57 1.06
C SER A 82 -9.30 2.03 1.37
N ASN A 83 -8.64 2.30 2.49
CA ASN A 83 -8.12 3.63 2.82
C ASN A 83 -7.08 4.09 1.80
N LEU A 84 -6.23 3.20 1.33
CA LEU A 84 -5.28 3.49 0.25
C LEU A 84 -6.00 3.86 -1.06
N ALA A 85 -7.06 3.13 -1.43
CA ALA A 85 -7.87 3.45 -2.60
C ALA A 85 -8.58 4.81 -2.46
N GLN A 86 -9.08 5.15 -1.28
CA GLN A 86 -9.63 6.49 -0.99
C GLN A 86 -8.58 7.58 -1.14
N TYR A 87 -7.38 7.38 -0.58
CA TYR A 87 -6.26 8.31 -0.73
C TYR A 87 -5.89 8.51 -2.21
N HIS A 88 -5.83 7.42 -2.99
CA HIS A 88 -5.59 7.50 -4.43
C HIS A 88 -6.68 8.28 -5.14
N TYR A 89 -7.95 8.06 -4.82
CA TYR A 89 -9.05 8.81 -5.40
C TYR A 89 -8.91 10.31 -5.11
N HIS A 90 -8.68 10.68 -3.85
CA HIS A 90 -8.49 12.07 -3.44
C HIS A 90 -7.30 12.71 -4.16
N LYS A 91 -6.14 12.02 -4.20
CA LYS A 91 -4.96 12.52 -4.92
C LYS A 91 -5.19 12.65 -6.42
N CYS A 92 -5.97 11.74 -7.02
CA CYS A 92 -6.35 11.81 -8.42
C CYS A 92 -7.25 13.01 -8.70
N GLN A 93 -8.14 13.38 -7.78
CA GLN A 93 -9.02 14.54 -7.96
C GLN A 93 -8.24 15.85 -8.08
N SER A 94 -7.19 16.03 -7.28
CA SER A 94 -6.30 17.20 -7.31
C SER A 94 -5.45 17.31 -8.59
N ARG A 95 -5.44 16.29 -9.47
CA ARG A 95 -4.69 16.34 -10.74
C ARG A 95 -5.42 17.16 -11.82
N PRO A 96 -4.69 17.93 -12.64
CA PRO A 96 -5.27 18.69 -13.75
C PRO A 96 -5.93 17.75 -14.77
N ARG A 97 -7.04 18.18 -15.36
CA ARG A 97 -7.90 17.36 -16.23
C ARG A 97 -7.42 17.27 -17.70
N GLU A 98 -6.27 17.85 -18.02
CA GLU A 98 -5.79 18.04 -19.40
C GLU A 98 -5.63 16.75 -20.22
N LYS A 99 -5.32 15.61 -19.59
CA LYS A 99 -4.98 14.35 -20.29
C LYS A 99 -6.07 13.27 -20.26
N GLY A 100 -7.32 13.64 -19.99
CA GLY A 100 -8.48 12.75 -20.04
C GLY A 100 -8.71 11.89 -18.78
N HIS A 101 -9.89 11.28 -18.69
CA HIS A 101 -10.38 10.60 -17.48
C HIS A 101 -9.53 9.39 -17.08
N TRP A 102 -9.12 8.57 -18.06
CA TRP A 102 -8.31 7.37 -17.83
C TRP A 102 -6.90 7.67 -17.33
N HIS A 103 -6.30 8.80 -17.74
CA HIS A 103 -5.00 9.20 -17.23
C HIS A 103 -5.10 9.80 -15.82
N LYS A 104 -6.21 10.50 -15.54
CA LYS A 104 -6.48 11.10 -14.23
C LYS A 104 -6.80 10.04 -13.17
N TYR A 105 -7.72 9.12 -13.45
CA TYR A 105 -8.20 8.11 -12.48
C TYR A 105 -7.64 6.70 -12.69
N GLY A 106 -6.78 6.49 -13.70
CA GLY A 106 -6.08 5.22 -13.94
C GLY A 106 -5.48 4.58 -12.68
N PRO A 107 -4.65 5.29 -11.89
CA PRO A 107 -4.09 4.72 -10.66
C PRO A 107 -5.16 4.34 -9.62
N PHE A 108 -6.27 5.09 -9.54
CA PHE A 108 -7.38 4.73 -8.67
C PHE A 108 -8.05 3.41 -9.10
N TYR A 109 -8.39 3.27 -10.39
CA TYR A 109 -9.01 2.04 -10.91
C TYR A 109 -8.11 0.81 -10.72
N LEU A 110 -6.80 0.97 -10.95
CA LEU A 110 -5.82 -0.10 -10.72
C LEU A 110 -5.82 -0.55 -9.26
N THR A 111 -5.83 0.41 -8.31
CA THR A 111 -5.88 0.05 -6.89
C THR A 111 -7.22 -0.47 -6.43
N LEU A 112 -8.32 0.06 -6.96
CA LEU A 112 -9.66 -0.41 -6.64
C LEU A 112 -9.87 -1.86 -7.09
N LEU A 113 -9.36 -2.22 -8.27
CA LEU A 113 -9.35 -3.59 -8.76
C LEU A 113 -8.37 -4.47 -7.97
N ALA A 114 -7.24 -3.92 -7.54
CA ALA A 114 -6.26 -4.65 -6.75
C ALA A 114 -6.80 -5.09 -5.37
N VAL A 115 -7.69 -4.30 -4.73
CA VAL A 115 -8.22 -4.61 -3.39
C VAL A 115 -8.86 -5.99 -3.32
N PRO A 116 -9.92 -6.32 -4.09
CA PRO A 116 -10.55 -7.64 -4.03
C PRO A 116 -9.63 -8.75 -4.56
N LEU A 117 -8.74 -8.46 -5.50
CA LEU A 117 -7.78 -9.44 -6.04
C LEU A 117 -6.74 -9.85 -4.99
N ALA A 118 -6.20 -8.90 -4.24
CA ALA A 118 -5.20 -9.15 -3.20
C ALA A 118 -5.78 -9.79 -1.94
N THR A 119 -7.05 -9.50 -1.61
CA THR A 119 -7.72 -10.10 -0.44
C THR A 119 -8.38 -11.44 -0.72
N PHE A 120 -8.45 -11.86 -2.00
CA PHE A 120 -9.14 -13.09 -2.42
C PHE A 120 -8.61 -14.35 -1.72
N ASP A 121 -7.29 -14.48 -1.54
CA ASP A 121 -6.73 -15.69 -0.92
C ASP A 121 -7.04 -15.78 0.58
N ILE A 122 -6.99 -14.66 1.32
CA ILE A 122 -7.39 -14.63 2.74
C ILE A 122 -8.91 -14.83 2.85
N LEU A 123 -9.69 -14.29 1.91
CA LEU A 123 -11.13 -14.51 1.85
C LEU A 123 -11.45 -16.01 1.67
N ARG A 124 -10.73 -16.72 0.80
CA ARG A 124 -10.86 -18.18 0.65
C ARG A 124 -10.64 -18.90 1.97
N HIS A 125 -9.61 -18.52 2.73
CA HIS A 125 -9.37 -19.11 4.06
C HIS A 125 -10.57 -18.91 4.99
N ILE A 126 -11.11 -17.70 5.08
CA ILE A 126 -12.30 -17.40 5.91
C ILE A 126 -13.52 -18.22 5.47
N LEU A 127 -13.73 -18.35 4.16
CA LEU A 127 -14.87 -19.11 3.63
C LEU A 127 -14.77 -20.61 3.95
N VAL A 128 -13.56 -21.16 3.92
CA VAL A 128 -13.30 -22.55 4.31
C VAL A 128 -13.47 -22.72 5.82
N ASP A 129 -12.93 -21.79 6.60
CA ASP A 129 -12.96 -21.82 8.07
C ASP A 129 -14.39 -21.74 8.62
N ASN A 130 -15.28 -20.99 7.97
CA ASN A 130 -16.70 -20.89 8.34
C ASN A 130 -17.58 -21.98 7.71
N GLN A 131 -17.00 -22.99 7.04
CA GLN A 131 -17.74 -24.05 6.33
C GLN A 131 -18.72 -23.53 5.26
N LEU A 132 -18.58 -22.27 4.82
CA LEU A 132 -19.38 -21.68 3.75
C LEU A 132 -18.95 -22.21 2.38
N TRP A 133 -17.69 -22.58 2.26
CA TRP A 133 -17.12 -23.19 1.07
C TRP A 133 -16.57 -24.57 1.40
N THR A 134 -17.37 -25.60 1.12
CA THR A 134 -17.02 -26.99 1.39
C THR A 134 -16.46 -27.68 0.16
N VAL A 135 -15.85 -28.86 0.35
CA VAL A 135 -15.30 -29.70 -0.73
C VAL A 135 -16.35 -30.19 -1.75
N HIS A 136 -17.64 -30.07 -1.42
CA HIS A 136 -18.76 -30.41 -2.30
C HIS A 136 -19.21 -29.26 -3.20
N SER A 137 -18.67 -28.05 -3.01
CA SER A 137 -18.97 -26.93 -3.91
C SER A 137 -18.42 -27.18 -5.32
N PHE A 138 -19.05 -26.56 -6.32
CA PHE A 138 -18.68 -26.67 -7.75
C PHE A 138 -17.18 -26.42 -8.00
N VAL A 139 -16.59 -25.57 -7.17
CA VAL A 139 -15.17 -25.31 -7.11
C VAL A 139 -14.61 -25.87 -5.80
N SER A 140 -13.67 -26.81 -5.86
CA SER A 140 -13.01 -27.33 -4.66
C SER A 140 -12.16 -26.22 -4.00
N PRO A 141 -12.40 -25.88 -2.72
CA PRO A 141 -11.65 -24.84 -2.03
C PRO A 141 -10.27 -25.29 -1.52
N ALA A 142 -9.97 -26.59 -1.67
CA ALA A 142 -8.72 -27.18 -1.21
C ALA A 142 -7.56 -26.60 -2.05
N ALA A 143 -6.63 -25.91 -1.38
CA ALA A 143 -5.42 -25.40 -2.02
C ALA A 143 -4.47 -26.52 -2.48
N TYR A 144 -4.56 -27.69 -1.85
CA TYR A 144 -3.76 -28.88 -2.15
C TYR A 144 -4.62 -30.07 -2.56
N ARG A 145 -4.04 -30.96 -3.37
CA ARG A 145 -4.70 -32.20 -3.81
C ARG A 145 -4.77 -33.21 -2.64
N PRO A 146 -5.88 -33.97 -2.48
CA PRO A 146 -5.98 -34.98 -1.43
C PRO A 146 -4.94 -36.09 -1.62
N GLY A 147 -4.27 -36.50 -0.55
CA GLY A 147 -3.24 -37.56 -0.55
C GLY A 147 -1.79 -37.07 -0.72
N CYS A 148 -1.55 -35.77 -0.85
CA CYS A 148 -0.20 -35.22 -0.78
C CYS A 148 0.21 -34.95 0.68
N THR A 149 1.29 -35.57 1.14
CA THR A 149 1.91 -35.31 2.46
C THR A 149 2.96 -34.20 2.42
N HIS A 150 3.44 -33.85 1.22
CA HIS A 150 4.46 -32.82 1.02
C HIS A 150 3.86 -31.55 0.39
N GLU A 151 4.14 -30.41 0.99
CA GLU A 151 3.76 -29.06 0.56
C GLU A 151 4.60 -28.54 -0.62
N ASN A 152 4.65 -29.33 -1.69
CA ASN A 152 5.36 -28.95 -2.93
C ASN A 152 4.43 -28.23 -3.91
N ILE A 153 4.99 -27.37 -4.75
CA ILE A 153 4.26 -26.63 -5.80
C ILE A 153 3.54 -27.56 -6.80
N ARG A 154 3.99 -28.82 -6.92
CA ARG A 154 3.35 -29.87 -7.74
C ARG A 154 2.08 -30.45 -7.14
N CYS A 155 1.87 -30.31 -5.83
CA CYS A 155 0.67 -30.76 -5.12
C CYS A 155 -0.41 -29.67 -5.00
N LEU A 156 -0.15 -28.48 -5.55
CA LEU A 156 -1.09 -27.37 -5.53
C LEU A 156 -2.25 -27.68 -6.47
N SER A 157 -3.49 -27.53 -5.97
CA SER A 157 -4.68 -27.71 -6.77
C SER A 157 -4.79 -26.61 -7.83
N VAL A 158 -5.65 -26.83 -8.83
CA VAL A 158 -5.96 -25.82 -9.83
C VAL A 158 -6.44 -24.53 -9.14
N MET A 159 -7.28 -24.65 -8.11
CA MET A 159 -7.76 -23.49 -7.36
C MET A 159 -6.69 -22.81 -6.53
N GLY A 160 -5.74 -23.54 -5.95
CA GLY A 160 -4.58 -22.95 -5.28
C GLY A 160 -3.70 -22.15 -6.24
N TRP A 161 -3.50 -22.64 -7.48
CA TRP A 161 -2.82 -21.87 -8.53
C TRP A 161 -3.56 -20.59 -8.91
N PHE A 162 -4.88 -20.66 -9.09
CA PHE A 162 -5.67 -19.47 -9.40
C PHE A 162 -5.65 -18.47 -8.24
N SER A 163 -5.94 -18.89 -7.01
CA SER A 163 -6.03 -17.98 -5.86
C SER A 163 -4.67 -17.38 -5.52
N ALA A 164 -3.64 -18.22 -5.33
CA ALA A 164 -2.36 -17.76 -4.83
C ALA A 164 -1.50 -17.12 -5.92
N ILE A 165 -1.47 -17.69 -7.13
CA ILE A 165 -0.57 -17.20 -8.19
C ILE A 165 -1.25 -16.12 -9.03
N ILE A 166 -2.45 -16.40 -9.55
CA ILE A 166 -3.07 -15.48 -10.51
C ILE A 166 -3.69 -14.29 -9.79
N PHE A 167 -4.63 -14.51 -8.86
CA PHE A 167 -5.35 -13.41 -8.22
C PHE A 167 -4.45 -12.57 -7.32
N THR A 168 -3.69 -13.20 -6.43
CA THR A 168 -2.88 -12.48 -5.44
C THR A 168 -1.68 -11.75 -6.05
N TYR A 169 -0.85 -12.39 -6.88
CA TYR A 169 0.28 -11.66 -7.48
C TYR A 169 -0.17 -10.61 -8.50
N THR A 170 -1.24 -10.88 -9.26
CA THR A 170 -1.80 -9.84 -10.14
C THR A 170 -2.35 -8.68 -9.32
N GLY A 171 -3.03 -8.95 -8.21
CA GLY A 171 -3.49 -7.94 -7.26
C GLY A 171 -2.33 -7.08 -6.73
N TYR A 172 -1.26 -7.71 -6.25
CA TYR A 172 -0.07 -6.98 -5.77
C TYR A 172 0.65 -6.21 -6.89
N ALA A 173 0.73 -6.77 -8.10
CA ALA A 173 1.33 -6.09 -9.25
C ALA A 173 0.52 -4.85 -9.65
N LEU A 174 -0.82 -4.95 -9.65
CA LEU A 174 -1.72 -3.82 -9.91
C LEU A 174 -1.61 -2.76 -8.81
N LEU A 175 -1.52 -3.18 -7.55
CA LEU A 175 -1.34 -2.28 -6.42
C LEU A 175 -0.01 -1.53 -6.50
N LEU A 176 1.08 -2.23 -6.79
CA LEU A 176 2.41 -1.64 -6.98
C LEU A 176 2.42 -0.66 -8.16
N THR A 177 1.84 -1.06 -9.29
CA THR A 177 1.78 -0.20 -10.49
C THR A 177 0.91 1.04 -10.23
N GLY A 178 -0.24 0.86 -9.57
CA GLY A 178 -1.16 1.94 -9.20
C GLY A 178 -0.52 2.93 -8.23
N THR A 179 0.20 2.45 -7.22
CA THR A 179 0.92 3.30 -6.25
C THR A 179 2.08 4.06 -6.89
N ILE A 180 2.91 3.41 -7.71
CA ILE A 180 4.01 4.05 -8.44
C ILE A 180 3.48 5.16 -9.37
N TRP A 181 2.36 4.91 -10.05
CA TRP A 181 1.71 5.90 -10.90
C TRP A 181 1.08 7.03 -10.07
N CYS A 182 0.41 6.73 -8.96
CA CYS A 182 -0.16 7.74 -8.07
C CYS A 182 0.91 8.68 -7.47
N ALA A 183 2.09 8.15 -7.14
CA ALA A 183 3.20 8.93 -6.60
C ALA A 183 4.01 9.71 -7.65
N GLU A 184 3.72 9.52 -8.95
CA GLU A 184 4.53 10.01 -10.07
C GLU A 184 6.02 9.67 -9.92
N LEU A 185 6.30 8.54 -9.28
CA LEU A 185 7.64 8.17 -8.84
C LEU A 185 8.60 8.03 -10.02
N HIS A 186 8.10 7.53 -11.15
CA HIS A 186 8.85 7.40 -12.40
C HIS A 186 9.39 8.75 -12.92
N ILE A 187 8.63 9.84 -12.77
CA ILE A 187 9.04 11.19 -13.20
C ILE A 187 10.11 11.72 -12.24
N LYS A 188 9.89 11.55 -10.93
CA LYS A 188 10.84 12.00 -9.89
C LYS A 188 12.19 11.29 -10.02
N ILE A 189 12.19 9.97 -10.20
CA ILE A 189 13.41 9.19 -10.43
C ILE A 189 14.13 9.66 -11.69
N LYS A 190 13.40 9.89 -12.80
CA LYS A 190 14.01 10.38 -14.04
C LYS A 190 14.66 11.77 -13.86
N LYS A 191 14.01 12.69 -13.16
CA LYS A 191 14.54 14.03 -12.87
C LYS A 191 15.82 13.94 -12.02
N LEU A 192 15.79 13.17 -10.93
CA LEU A 192 16.96 12.95 -10.07
C LEU A 192 18.11 12.28 -10.83
N TRP A 193 17.81 11.30 -11.68
CA TRP A 193 18.82 10.62 -12.49
C TRP A 193 19.47 11.57 -13.51
N GLN A 194 18.71 12.49 -14.09
CA GLN A 194 19.25 13.54 -14.97
C GLN A 194 20.13 14.55 -14.21
N GLN A 195 19.79 14.90 -12.98
CA GLN A 195 20.61 15.80 -12.13
C GLN A 195 21.93 15.15 -11.70
N LEU A 196 21.90 13.85 -11.37
CA LEU A 196 23.08 13.12 -10.91
C LEU A 196 24.04 12.73 -12.04
N ARG A 197 23.58 12.73 -13.30
CA ARG A 197 24.44 12.35 -14.43
C ARG A 197 25.37 13.51 -14.75
N PRO A 198 26.70 13.37 -14.55
CA PRO A 198 27.63 14.42 -14.95
C PRO A 198 27.50 14.67 -16.44
N LYS A 199 27.28 15.94 -16.83
CA LYS A 199 27.34 16.32 -18.24
C LYS A 199 28.77 16.01 -18.71
N LYS A 200 28.91 15.08 -19.66
CA LYS A 200 30.19 14.88 -20.36
C LYS A 200 30.56 16.22 -20.98
N LYS A 201 31.66 16.81 -20.51
CA LYS A 201 32.34 17.92 -21.17
C LYS A 201 32.96 17.43 -22.47
#